data_AF-A0A7K9TLD0-F1
#
_entry.id   AF-A0A7K9TLD0-F1
#
_cell.length_a   1.000
_cell.length_b   1.000
_cell.length_c   1.000
_cell.angle_alpha   90.00
_cell.angle_beta   90.00
_cell.angle_gamma   90.00
#
_symmetry.space_group_name_H-M   'P 1'
#
loop_
_entity.id
_entity.type
_entity.pdbx_description
1 polymer ?
#
loop_
_entity_poly.entity_id
_entity_poly.type
_entity_poly.pdbx_seq_one_letter_code
_entity_poly.pdbx_strand_id
1 'polypeptide(L)'
;KFYITRLLRIQKVTDENVKHNFTCMLQADERTQIKIVKLKKGKTQDLPVHIFTTGMVFAVLFPCVAVAVVFVCVMFRVDLVLYYRNICRRDDTAEDGKEYDAFVSYLKDRVSPTEEEREFALKILPMILEENFGYKLCIFERDVSPGG
;
A
#
# COMPACT_ATOMS: atom_id res chain seq x y z
N LYS A 1 -59.85 29.03 -51.78
CA LYS A 1 -58.37 29.11 -51.59
C LYS A 1 -57.82 27.69 -51.50
N PHE A 2 -56.96 27.29 -52.43
CA PHE A 2 -56.33 25.97 -52.43
C PHE A 2 -55.02 26.05 -51.64
N TYR A 3 -54.80 25.12 -50.71
CA TYR A 3 -53.53 24.97 -50.02
C TYR A 3 -52.88 23.67 -50.48
N ILE A 4 -51.57 23.71 -50.76
CA ILE A 4 -50.78 22.52 -51.10
C ILE A 4 -49.99 22.14 -49.85
N THR A 5 -50.26 20.96 -49.30
CA THR A 5 -49.55 20.44 -48.14
C THR A 5 -48.61 19.32 -48.58
N ARG A 6 -47.33 19.40 -48.22
CA ARG A 6 -46.36 18.29 -48.35
C ARG A 6 -46.01 17.76 -46.96
N LEU A 7 -46.29 16.48 -46.72
CA LEU A 7 -45.99 15.82 -45.46
C LEU A 7 -44.70 15.00 -45.58
N LEU A 8 -43.72 15.27 -44.73
CA LEU A 8 -42.54 14.42 -44.57
C LEU A 8 -42.80 13.35 -43.51
N ARG A 9 -42.91 12.09 -43.91
CA ARG A 9 -43.09 10.95 -43.00
C ARG A 9 -41.80 10.12 -42.93
N ILE A 10 -41.12 10.17 -41.80
CA ILE A 10 -39.91 9.38 -41.52
C ILE A 10 -40.35 8.08 -40.83
N GLN A 11 -40.22 6.93 -41.51
CA GLN A 11 -40.60 5.62 -40.93
C GLN A 11 -39.59 5.10 -39.92
N LYS A 12 -38.28 5.27 -40.20
CA LYS A 12 -37.19 4.84 -39.33
C LYS A 12 -36.22 6.00 -39.12
N VAL A 13 -36.10 6.45 -37.88
CA VAL A 13 -35.17 7.53 -37.52
C VAL A 13 -33.76 6.94 -37.41
N THR A 14 -32.82 7.45 -38.23
CA THR A 14 -31.38 7.11 -38.15
C THR A 14 -30.61 8.25 -37.47
N ASP A 15 -29.39 7.99 -37.00
CA ASP A 15 -28.56 9.02 -36.35
C ASP A 15 -28.22 10.19 -37.31
N GLU A 16 -28.21 9.97 -38.62
CA GLU A 16 -28.05 11.02 -39.64
C GLU A 16 -29.24 11.99 -39.64
N ASN A 17 -30.47 11.47 -39.51
CA ASN A 17 -31.69 12.29 -39.41
C ASN A 17 -31.68 13.17 -38.15
N VAL A 18 -31.06 12.73 -37.06
CA VAL A 18 -30.93 13.51 -35.82
C VAL A 18 -29.93 14.65 -35.97
N LYS A 19 -28.90 14.48 -36.81
CA LYS A 19 -27.90 15.51 -37.11
C LYS A 19 -28.42 16.54 -38.13
N HIS A 20 -29.41 16.15 -38.93
CA HIS A 20 -29.98 17.00 -39.97
C HIS A 20 -31.05 17.98 -39.43
N ASN A 21 -31.18 19.12 -40.11
CA ASN A 21 -32.16 20.15 -39.80
C ASN A 21 -33.32 20.05 -40.80
N PHE A 22 -34.55 19.87 -40.31
CA PHE A 22 -35.73 19.79 -41.18
C PHE A 22 -36.39 21.14 -41.31
N THR A 23 -36.66 21.58 -42.52
CA THR A 23 -37.25 22.89 -42.78
C THR A 23 -38.70 22.74 -43.22
N CYS A 24 -39.61 23.37 -42.49
CA CYS A 24 -41.02 23.49 -42.85
C CYS A 24 -41.27 24.89 -43.42
N MET A 25 -41.87 24.96 -44.60
CA MET A 25 -42.16 26.22 -45.30
C MET A 25 -43.66 26.36 -45.51
N LEU A 26 -44.20 27.52 -45.14
CA LEU A 26 -45.58 27.93 -45.40
C LEU A 26 -45.55 29.15 -46.30
N GLN A 27 -46.15 29.04 -47.48
CA GLN A 27 -46.25 30.13 -48.45
C GLN A 27 -47.70 30.62 -48.52
N ALA A 28 -47.94 31.88 -48.17
CA ALA A 28 -49.26 32.50 -48.18
C ALA A 28 -49.20 33.85 -48.91
N ASP A 29 -49.88 33.96 -50.05
CA ASP A 29 -49.98 35.11 -50.98
C ASP A 29 -48.69 35.95 -51.15
N GLU A 30 -48.27 36.74 -50.16
CA GLU A 30 -47.04 37.57 -50.21
C GLU A 30 -46.00 37.30 -49.09
N ARG A 31 -46.27 36.37 -48.15
CA ARG A 31 -45.33 36.02 -47.07
C ARG A 31 -44.98 34.54 -47.08
N THR A 32 -43.68 34.26 -47.11
CA THR A 32 -43.11 32.94 -46.87
C THR A 32 -42.63 32.85 -45.42
N GLN A 33 -43.20 31.94 -44.65
CA GLN A 33 -42.71 31.60 -43.31
C GLN A 33 -41.91 30.31 -43.35
N ILE A 34 -40.70 30.35 -42.80
CA ILE A 34 -39.78 29.21 -42.73
C ILE A 34 -39.53 28.90 -41.26
N LYS A 35 -39.74 27.64 -40.85
CA LYS A 35 -39.37 27.16 -39.52
C LYS A 35 -38.50 25.91 -39.62
N ILE A 36 -37.40 25.91 -38.87
CA ILE A 36 -36.48 24.78 -38.78
C ILE A 36 -36.83 23.97 -37.53
N VAL A 37 -37.01 22.66 -37.72
CA VAL A 37 -37.26 21.66 -36.69
C VAL A 37 -36.06 20.73 -36.65
N LYS A 38 -35.49 20.55 -35.46
CA LYS A 38 -34.38 19.62 -35.24
C LYS A 38 -34.84 18.47 -34.37
N LEU A 39 -34.57 17.25 -34.82
CA LEU A 39 -34.81 16.07 -34.01
C LEU A 39 -33.73 16.00 -32.92
N LYS A 40 -34.16 15.76 -31.68
CA LYS A 40 -33.25 15.54 -30.56
C LYS A 40 -33.46 14.11 -30.08
N LYS A 41 -32.38 13.33 -30.03
CA LYS A 41 -32.42 12.01 -29.39
C LYS A 41 -32.82 12.25 -27.93
N GLY A 42 -33.92 11.62 -27.51
CA GLY A 42 -34.29 11.63 -26.09
C GLY A 42 -33.12 11.09 -25.29
N LYS A 43 -32.76 11.76 -24.20
CA LYS A 43 -31.77 11.21 -23.26
C LYS A 43 -32.40 9.96 -22.65
N THR A 44 -32.20 8.80 -23.25
CA THR A 44 -32.15 7.56 -22.47
C THR A 44 -31.05 7.81 -21.45
N GLN A 45 -31.39 7.67 -20.18
CA GLN A 45 -30.40 7.68 -19.11
C GLN A 45 -29.59 6.40 -19.28
N ASP A 46 -28.75 6.34 -20.32
CA ASP A 46 -27.70 5.36 -20.46
C ASP A 46 -26.63 5.79 -19.45
N LEU A 47 -26.99 5.63 -18.17
CA LEU A 47 -26.09 5.74 -17.04
C LEU A 47 -24.96 4.77 -17.38
N PRO A 48 -23.74 5.28 -17.65
CA PRO A 48 -22.75 4.53 -18.38
C PRO A 48 -22.43 3.28 -17.58
N VAL A 49 -22.82 2.12 -18.14
CA VAL A 49 -22.65 0.78 -17.54
C VAL A 49 -21.23 0.61 -16.98
N HIS A 50 -20.25 1.22 -17.63
CA HIS A 50 -18.85 1.29 -17.23
C HIS A 50 -18.61 1.80 -15.80
N ILE A 51 -19.37 2.78 -15.31
CA ILE A 51 -19.22 3.31 -13.95
C ILE A 51 -19.70 2.30 -12.92
N PHE A 52 -20.81 1.60 -13.20
CA PHE A 52 -21.33 0.54 -12.31
C PHE A 52 -20.42 -0.69 -12.30
N THR A 53 -19.93 -1.10 -13.46
CA THR A 53 -19.00 -2.23 -13.57
C THR A 53 -17.69 -1.94 -12.83
N THR A 54 -17.16 -0.73 -12.98
CA THR A 54 -15.93 -0.31 -12.27
C THR A 54 -16.15 -0.31 -10.75
N GLY A 55 -17.27 0.25 -10.28
CA GLY A 55 -17.61 0.25 -8.86
C GLY A 55 -17.75 -1.14 -8.24
N MET A 56 -18.43 -2.07 -8.94
CA MET A 56 -18.55 -3.46 -8.46
C MET A 56 -17.21 -4.18 -8.38
N VAL A 57 -16.33 -3.98 -9.37
CA VAL A 57 -15.00 -4.61 -9.39
C VAL A 57 -14.17 -4.15 -8.18
N PHE A 58 -14.16 -2.85 -7.88
CA PHE A 58 -13.49 -2.34 -6.68
C PHE A 58 -14.11 -2.85 -5.37
N ALA A 59 -15.44 -2.93 -5.31
CA ALA A 59 -16.15 -3.43 -4.14
C ALA A 59 -15.83 -4.89 -3.81
N VAL A 60 -15.47 -5.71 -4.81
CA VAL A 60 -15.04 -7.10 -4.62
C VAL A 60 -13.53 -7.20 -4.38
N LEU A 61 -12.71 -6.42 -5.10
CA LEU A 61 -11.26 -6.44 -4.96
C LEU A 61 -10.80 -6.00 -3.57
N PHE A 62 -11.39 -4.93 -3.03
CA PHE A 62 -10.99 -4.36 -1.75
C PHE A 62 -11.08 -5.37 -0.58
N PRO A 63 -12.20 -6.07 -0.36
CA PRO A 63 -12.27 -7.09 0.69
C PRO A 63 -11.35 -8.28 0.41
N CYS A 64 -11.19 -8.71 -0.84
CA CYS A 64 -10.26 -9.79 -1.19
C CYS A 64 -8.81 -9.44 -0.80
N VAL A 65 -8.36 -8.22 -1.10
CA VAL A 65 -7.03 -7.73 -0.70
C VAL A 65 -6.93 -7.64 0.82
N ALA A 66 -7.95 -7.11 1.51
CA ALA A 66 -7.94 -7.02 2.96
C ALA A 66 -7.80 -8.40 3.62
N VAL A 67 -8.55 -9.41 3.15
CA VAL A 67 -8.47 -10.78 3.65
C VAL A 67 -7.09 -11.38 3.37
N ALA A 68 -6.52 -11.16 2.17
CA ALA A 68 -5.19 -11.64 1.84
C ALA A 68 -4.11 -11.02 2.75
N VAL A 69 -4.19 -9.70 3.01
CA VAL A 69 -3.29 -9.01 3.93
C VAL A 69 -3.40 -9.58 5.34
N VAL A 70 -4.63 -9.73 5.87
CA VAL A 70 -4.85 -10.32 7.19
C VAL A 70 -4.29 -11.75 7.25
N PHE A 71 -4.52 -12.56 6.23
CA PHE A 71 -4.00 -13.92 6.17
C PHE A 71 -2.47 -13.96 6.21
N VAL A 72 -1.81 -13.13 5.40
CA VAL A 72 -0.36 -12.98 5.41
C VAL A 72 0.12 -12.50 6.79
N CYS A 73 -0.51 -11.48 7.37
CA CYS A 73 -0.15 -11.00 8.71
C CYS A 73 -0.29 -12.07 9.81
N VAL A 74 -1.29 -12.96 9.71
CA VAL A 74 -1.47 -14.06 10.65
C VAL A 74 -0.39 -15.13 10.44
N MET A 75 -0.13 -15.54 9.20
CA MET A 75 0.90 -16.53 8.89
C MET A 75 2.30 -16.07 9.31
N PHE A 76 2.63 -14.83 9.00
CA PHE A 76 3.92 -14.21 9.31
C PHE A 76 3.91 -13.47 10.65
N ARG A 77 2.95 -13.74 11.55
CA ARG A 77 2.87 -13.04 12.83
C ARG A 77 4.17 -13.14 13.62
N VAL A 78 4.77 -14.33 13.67
CA VAL A 78 6.01 -14.57 14.41
C VAL A 78 7.17 -13.83 13.75
N ASP A 79 7.31 -13.94 12.43
CA ASP A 79 8.35 -13.25 11.68
C ASP A 79 8.23 -11.74 11.77
N LEU A 80 7.01 -11.20 11.73
CA LEU A 80 6.73 -9.77 11.85
C LEU A 80 7.05 -9.26 13.27
N VAL A 81 6.74 -10.05 14.30
CA VAL A 81 7.12 -9.74 15.68
C VAL A 81 8.64 -9.80 15.86
N LEU A 82 9.31 -10.80 15.29
CA LEU A 82 10.76 -10.92 15.35
C LEU A 82 11.45 -9.78 14.59
N TYR A 83 10.92 -9.41 13.43
CA TYR A 83 11.42 -8.29 12.62
C TYR A 83 11.23 -6.95 13.33
N TYR A 84 10.03 -6.71 13.87
CA TYR A 84 9.74 -5.51 14.67
C TYR A 84 10.65 -5.44 15.90
N ARG A 85 10.81 -6.56 16.61
CA ARG A 85 11.71 -6.64 17.77
C ARG A 85 13.16 -6.40 17.37
N ASN A 86 13.61 -6.90 16.22
CA ASN A 86 14.97 -6.67 15.74
C ASN A 86 15.22 -5.20 15.40
N ILE A 87 14.26 -4.50 14.81
CA ILE A 87 14.35 -3.06 14.55
C ILE A 87 14.35 -2.29 15.87
N CYS A 88 13.35 -2.52 16.73
CA CYS A 88 13.21 -1.82 18.01
C CYS A 88 14.39 -2.07 18.96
N ARG A 89 14.87 -3.33 19.06
CA ARG A 89 16.03 -3.69 19.90
C ARG A 89 17.32 -3.03 19.41
N ARG A 90 17.45 -2.78 18.09
CA ARG A 90 18.61 -2.09 17.52
C ARG A 90 18.65 -0.63 17.97
N ASP A 91 17.48 0.00 18.12
CA ASP A 91 17.36 1.36 18.65
C ASP A 91 17.66 1.39 20.17
N ASP A 92 17.10 0.45 20.94
CA ASP A 92 17.32 0.39 22.40
C ASP A 92 18.79 0.17 22.78
N THR A 93 19.55 -0.59 21.98
CA THR A 93 20.98 -0.87 22.28
C THR A 93 21.87 0.35 22.02
N ALA A 94 21.43 1.31 21.19
CA ALA A 94 22.22 2.49 20.84
C ALA A 94 22.07 3.65 21.84
N GLU A 95 20.96 3.71 22.59
CA GLU A 95 20.63 4.87 23.45
C GLU A 95 20.88 4.63 24.96
N ASP A 96 21.09 3.38 25.40
CA ASP A 96 21.16 3.02 26.83
C ASP A 96 22.45 3.48 27.55
N GLY A 97 23.39 4.14 26.86
CA GLY A 97 24.64 4.63 27.45
C GLY A 97 25.53 3.53 28.07
N LYS A 98 25.21 2.26 27.82
CA LYS A 98 25.94 1.10 28.33
C LYS A 98 27.27 0.98 27.60
N GLU A 99 28.33 0.91 28.40
CA GLU A 99 29.68 0.80 27.85
C GLU A 99 30.00 -0.63 27.37
N TYR A 100 29.31 -1.65 27.88
CA TYR A 100 29.60 -3.05 27.62
C TYR A 100 28.33 -3.84 27.27
N ASP A 101 28.43 -4.78 26.33
CA ASP A 101 27.35 -5.65 25.86
C ASP A 101 27.10 -6.84 26.79
N ALA A 102 28.16 -7.34 27.43
CA ALA A 102 28.08 -8.44 28.39
C ALA A 102 29.20 -8.36 29.45
N PHE A 103 28.91 -8.90 30.63
CA PHE A 103 29.87 -9.04 31.73
C PHE A 103 30.32 -10.50 31.85
N VAL A 104 31.63 -10.72 31.93
CA VAL A 104 32.23 -12.05 32.05
C VAL A 104 32.62 -12.30 33.51
N SER A 105 31.93 -13.25 34.16
CA SER A 105 32.27 -13.75 35.50
C SER A 105 32.72 -15.20 35.44
N TYR A 106 33.85 -15.51 36.07
CA TYR A 106 34.32 -16.89 36.27
C TYR A 106 34.63 -17.15 37.75
N LEU A 107 34.47 -18.41 38.17
CA LEU A 107 34.70 -18.80 39.55
C LEU A 107 36.20 -19.05 39.77
N LYS A 108 36.82 -18.25 40.62
CA LYS A 108 38.19 -18.48 41.10
C LYS A 108 38.11 -19.37 42.34
N ASP A 109 37.81 -20.65 42.13
CA ASP A 109 37.65 -21.56 43.26
C ASP A 109 38.99 -21.80 43.96
N ARG A 110 38.96 -21.98 45.29
CA ARG A 110 40.19 -22.10 46.12
C ARG A 110 40.97 -23.40 45.86
N VAL A 111 40.42 -24.31 45.06
CA VAL A 111 40.99 -25.63 44.72
C VAL A 111 41.54 -25.64 43.28
N SER A 112 41.96 -24.48 42.78
CA SER A 112 42.36 -24.17 41.41
C SER A 112 41.21 -24.25 40.40
N PRO A 113 40.74 -23.13 39.80
CA PRO A 113 40.13 -23.24 38.49
C PRO A 113 41.12 -23.98 37.59
N THR A 114 40.65 -24.89 36.74
CA THR A 114 41.54 -25.50 35.75
C THR A 114 42.12 -24.32 34.96
N GLU A 115 43.44 -24.14 34.90
CA GLU A 115 44.06 -22.96 34.25
C GLU A 115 43.49 -22.69 32.85
N GLU A 116 43.01 -23.76 32.20
CA GLU A 116 42.24 -23.78 30.96
C GLU A 116 40.96 -22.93 30.98
N GLU A 117 40.14 -22.97 32.05
CA GLU A 117 38.90 -22.20 32.17
C GLU A 117 39.19 -20.70 32.31
N ARG A 118 40.26 -20.36 33.06
CA ARG A 118 40.74 -18.98 33.21
C ARG A 118 41.31 -18.47 31.90
N GLU A 119 42.12 -19.26 31.22
CA GLU A 119 42.66 -18.91 29.91
C GLU A 119 41.56 -18.73 28.87
N PHE A 120 40.55 -19.60 28.88
CA PHE A 120 39.39 -19.48 28.02
C PHE A 120 38.63 -18.17 28.28
N ALA A 121 38.28 -17.87 29.53
CA ALA A 121 37.49 -16.69 29.88
C ALA A 121 38.22 -15.36 29.62
N LEU A 122 39.54 -15.32 29.82
CA LEU A 122 40.34 -14.09 29.71
C LEU A 122 40.96 -13.85 28.33
N LYS A 123 41.19 -14.91 27.53
CA LYS A 123 41.87 -14.82 26.23
C LYS A 123 40.99 -15.27 25.08
N ILE A 124 40.53 -16.51 25.09
CA ILE A 124 39.84 -17.12 23.94
C ILE A 124 38.48 -16.45 23.72
N LEU A 125 37.71 -16.31 24.80
CA LEU A 125 36.36 -15.75 24.75
C LEU A 125 36.36 -14.28 24.29
N PRO A 126 37.22 -13.37 24.82
CA PRO A 126 37.30 -12.00 24.31
C PRO A 126 37.85 -11.93 22.89
N MET A 127 38.85 -12.74 22.55
CA MET A 127 39.38 -12.77 21.19
C MET A 127 38.27 -13.10 20.16
N ILE A 128 37.44 -14.10 20.44
CA ILE A 128 36.35 -14.44 19.50
C ILE A 128 35.27 -13.35 19.50
N LEU A 129 34.77 -12.94 20.65
CA LEU A 129 33.60 -12.07 20.73
C LEU A 129 33.90 -10.61 20.37
N GLU A 130 35.06 -10.10 20.77
CA GLU A 130 35.46 -8.72 20.47
C GLU A 130 36.03 -8.60 19.04
N GLU A 131 36.88 -9.53 18.60
CA GLU A 131 37.55 -9.44 17.30
C GLU A 131 36.65 -9.92 16.14
N ASN A 132 36.00 -11.09 16.29
CA ASN A 132 35.21 -11.67 15.20
C ASN A 132 33.77 -11.18 15.16
N PHE A 133 33.20 -10.80 16.31
CA PHE A 133 31.79 -10.41 16.43
C PHE A 133 31.59 -8.94 16.85
N GLY A 134 32.65 -8.21 17.22
CA GLY A 134 32.58 -6.79 17.53
C GLY A 134 31.85 -6.43 18.83
N TYR A 135 31.66 -7.40 19.73
CA TYR A 135 31.07 -7.15 21.05
C TYR A 135 32.08 -6.44 21.97
N LYS A 136 31.59 -5.64 22.93
CA LYS A 136 32.41 -5.05 23.98
C LYS A 136 32.14 -5.76 25.31
N LEU A 137 33.11 -6.52 25.81
CA LEU A 137 32.97 -7.31 27.03
C LEU A 137 33.56 -6.57 28.24
N CYS A 138 32.88 -6.65 29.39
CA CYS A 138 33.44 -6.21 30.66
C CYS A 138 33.99 -7.41 31.41
N ILE A 139 35.30 -7.39 31.71
CA ILE A 139 35.99 -8.47 32.40
C ILE A 139 36.47 -7.95 33.76
N PHE A 140 36.08 -8.62 34.84
CA PHE A 140 36.37 -8.19 36.20
C PHE A 140 37.87 -7.92 36.49
N GLU A 141 38.79 -8.75 35.98
CA GLU A 141 40.24 -8.55 36.21
C GLU A 141 40.85 -7.40 35.38
N ARG A 142 40.19 -6.94 34.31
CA ARG A 142 40.73 -5.96 33.35
C ARG A 142 40.08 -4.59 33.49
N ASP A 143 38.76 -4.59 33.56
CA ASP A 143 37.94 -3.39 33.31
C ASP A 143 37.30 -2.84 34.60
N VAL A 144 37.39 -3.59 35.72
CA VAL A 144 36.87 -3.18 37.02
C VAL A 144 38.05 -2.80 37.93
N SER A 145 38.12 -1.53 38.32
CA SER A 145 39.16 -1.05 39.23
C SER A 145 38.85 -1.45 40.68
N PRO A 146 39.86 -1.77 41.53
CA PRO A 146 39.66 -2.26 42.89
C PRO A 146 39.15 -1.20 43.91
N GLY A 147 38.58 -0.09 43.45
CA GLY A 147 38.13 1.02 44.29
C GLY A 147 36.63 1.33 44.25
N GLY A 148 35.90 0.84 43.24
CA GLY A 148 34.52 1.28 42.96
C GLY A 148 34.49 2.65 42.29
#